data_AF-A0A1A7XHP1-F1
#
_entry.id   AF-A0A1A7XHP1-F1
#
_cell.length_a   1.000
_cell.length_b   1.000
_cell.length_c   1.000
_cell.angle_alpha   90.00
_cell.angle_beta   90.00
_cell.angle_gamma   90.00
#
_symmetry.space_group_name_H-M   'P 1'
#
loop_
_entity.id
_entity.type
_entity.pdbx_description
1 polymer ?
#
loop_
_entity_poly.entity_id
_entity_poly.type
_entity_poly.pdbx_seq_one_letter_code
_entity_poly.pdbx_strand_id
1 'polypeptide(L)'
;NFSPSNHTFLQDLWYKARYTEAEKARGRPLGAVDKYRIRRKYPLPRTIWDGEETVYCFKERSRNALKDLYNQNRYPSPAEKRNLAK
;
A
#
# COMPACT_ATOMS: atom_id res chain seq x y z
N ASN A 1 -4.86 -8.27 -11.89
CA ASN A 1 -3.77 -7.71 -11.07
C ASN A 1 -2.52 -7.55 -11.91
N PHE A 2 -1.79 -6.46 -11.71
CA PHE A 2 -0.48 -6.27 -12.35
C PHE A 2 0.60 -7.01 -11.56
N SER A 3 1.72 -7.34 -12.23
CA SER A 3 2.90 -7.90 -11.56
C SER A 3 3.42 -6.93 -10.48
N PRO A 4 3.80 -7.41 -9.28
CA PRO A 4 4.37 -6.58 -8.22
C PRO A 4 5.58 -5.75 -8.66
N SER A 5 6.38 -6.27 -9.61
CA SER A 5 7.50 -5.53 -10.21
C SER A 5 7.08 -4.22 -10.88
N ASN A 6 5.84 -4.15 -11.37
CA ASN A 6 5.30 -2.99 -12.08
C ASN A 6 4.52 -2.05 -11.15
N HIS A 7 4.25 -2.46 -9.90
CA HIS A 7 3.42 -1.67 -8.99
C HIS A 7 4.02 -0.30 -8.72
N THR A 8 5.31 -0.21 -8.37
CA THR A 8 5.99 1.07 -8.09
C THR A 8 5.83 2.06 -9.23
N PHE A 9 6.07 1.61 -10.47
CA PHE A 9 5.94 2.46 -11.65
C PHE A 9 4.50 2.95 -11.87
N LEU A 10 3.51 2.04 -11.72
CA LEU A 10 2.10 2.38 -11.92
C LEU A 10 1.57 3.29 -10.81
N GLN A 11 2.03 3.10 -9.57
CA GLN A 11 1.69 3.96 -8.44
C GLN A 11 2.21 5.39 -8.65
N ASP A 12 3.46 5.52 -9.11
CA ASP A 12 4.05 6.83 -9.45
C ASP A 12 3.28 7.50 -10.59
N LEU A 13 2.92 6.75 -11.63
CA LEU A 13 2.13 7.26 -12.75
C LEU A 13 0.75 7.73 -12.29
N TRP A 14 0.08 6.97 -11.43
CA TRP A 14 -1.20 7.33 -10.84
C TRP A 14 -1.11 8.66 -10.08
N TYR A 15 -0.12 8.80 -9.19
CA TYR A 15 0.03 10.02 -8.42
C TYR A 15 0.40 11.23 -9.28
N LYS A 16 1.31 11.05 -10.25
CA LYS A 16 1.66 12.11 -11.20
C LYS A 16 0.42 12.62 -11.95
N ALA A 17 -0.39 11.72 -12.51
CA ALA A 17 -1.62 12.11 -13.20
C ALA A 17 -2.56 12.92 -12.30
N ARG A 18 -2.81 12.45 -11.06
CA ARG A 18 -3.67 13.15 -10.09
C ARG A 18 -3.13 14.50 -9.66
N TYR A 19 -1.81 14.62 -9.47
CA TYR A 19 -1.18 15.88 -9.10
C TYR A 19 -1.27 16.88 -10.26
N THR A 20 -0.97 16.45 -11.49
CA THR A 20 -1.06 17.32 -12.67
C THR A 20 -2.48 17.83 -12.91
N GLU A 21 -3.51 16.97 -12.78
CA GLU A 21 -4.92 17.37 -12.85
C GLU A 21 -5.26 18.44 -11.80
N ALA A 22 -4.81 18.24 -10.56
CA ALA A 22 -5.10 19.15 -9.46
C ALA A 22 -4.30 20.47 -9.53
N GLU A 23 -3.06 20.44 -10.03
CA GLU A 23 -2.26 21.65 -10.31
C GLU A 23 -2.94 22.50 -11.37
N LYS A 24 -3.38 21.87 -12.46
CA LYS A 24 -4.10 22.55 -13.54
C LYS A 24 -5.41 23.16 -13.06
N ALA A 25 -6.19 22.44 -12.25
CA ALA A 25 -7.45 22.93 -11.70
C ALA A 25 -7.28 24.10 -10.70
N ARG A 26 -6.14 24.16 -9.98
CA ARG A 26 -5.87 25.21 -8.98
C ARG A 26 -5.10 26.40 -9.53
N GLY A 27 -4.45 26.26 -10.69
CA GLY A 27 -3.63 27.31 -11.29
C GLY A 27 -2.36 27.64 -10.49
N ARG A 28 -1.94 26.77 -9.56
CA ARG A 28 -0.74 26.95 -8.72
C ARG A 28 -0.09 25.60 -8.41
N PRO A 29 1.23 25.56 -8.12
CA PRO A 29 1.91 24.32 -7.73
C PRO A 29 1.31 23.73 -6.43
N LEU A 30 1.33 22.41 -6.32
CA LEU A 30 0.85 21.70 -5.13
C LEU A 30 1.92 21.63 -4.05
N GLY A 31 1.57 22.12 -2.86
CA GLY A 31 2.37 21.89 -1.65
C GLY A 31 2.20 20.48 -1.08
N ALA A 32 3.02 20.14 -0.10
CA ALA A 32 3.01 18.81 0.55
C ALA A 32 1.62 18.44 1.12
N VAL A 33 0.92 19.40 1.72
CA VAL A 33 -0.42 19.20 2.28
C VAL A 33 -1.47 18.93 1.21
N ASP A 34 -1.40 19.64 0.08
CA ASP A 34 -2.33 19.40 -1.04
C ASP A 34 -2.09 18.00 -1.64
N LYS A 35 -0.83 17.59 -1.80
CA LYS A 35 -0.47 16.23 -2.24
C LYS A 35 -0.96 15.17 -1.26
N TYR A 36 -0.90 15.42 0.05
CA TYR A 36 -1.47 14.51 1.07
C TYR A 36 -3.00 14.38 0.92
N ARG A 37 -3.72 15.49 0.76
CA ARG A 37 -5.18 15.49 0.55
C ARG A 37 -5.57 14.71 -0.69
N ILE A 38 -4.82 14.86 -1.78
CA ILE A 38 -5.04 14.13 -3.04
C ILE A 38 -4.85 12.63 -2.84
N ARG A 39 -3.78 12.20 -2.17
CA ARG A 39 -3.54 10.77 -1.85
C ARG A 39 -4.65 10.16 -1.02
N ARG A 40 -5.20 10.90 -0.04
CA ARG A 40 -6.34 10.48 0.77
C ARG A 40 -7.65 10.43 -0.02
N LYS A 41 -7.87 11.38 -0.92
CA LYS A 41 -9.10 11.44 -1.74
C LYS A 41 -9.11 10.39 -2.86
N TYR A 42 -7.95 10.09 -3.43
CA TYR A 42 -7.78 9.15 -4.55
C TYR A 42 -6.73 8.09 -4.18
N PRO A 43 -7.10 7.12 -3.32
CA PRO A 43 -6.20 6.04 -2.94
C PRO A 43 -5.81 5.21 -4.18
N LEU A 44 -4.72 4.44 -4.03
CA LEU A 44 -4.26 3.56 -5.10
C LEU A 44 -5.30 2.46 -5.40
N PRO A 45 -5.56 2.14 -6.67
CA PRO A 45 -6.37 0.99 -7.04
C PRO A 45 -5.77 -0.32 -6.53
N ARG A 46 -6.61 -1.25 -6.07
CA ARG A 46 -6.20 -2.60 -5.61
C ARG A 46 -5.45 -3.43 -6.66
N THR A 47 -5.51 -3.04 -7.93
CA THR A 47 -4.81 -3.73 -9.02
C THR A 47 -3.32 -3.46 -9.06
N ILE A 48 -2.89 -2.33 -8.49
CA ILE A 48 -1.50 -1.85 -8.47
C ILE A 48 -1.01 -1.58 -7.04
N TRP A 49 -1.79 -2.02 -6.04
CA TRP A 49 -1.48 -1.85 -4.63
C TRP A 49 -2.11 -2.99 -3.82
N ASP A 50 -1.28 -3.71 -3.09
CA ASP A 50 -1.69 -4.88 -2.32
C ASP A 50 -2.43 -4.53 -1.01
N GLY A 51 -2.70 -3.24 -0.76
CA GLY A 51 -3.49 -2.79 0.38
C GLY A 51 -2.75 -2.76 1.72
N GLU A 52 -1.43 -2.95 1.72
CA GLU A 52 -0.63 -2.75 2.93
C GLU A 52 -0.50 -1.26 3.23
N GLU A 53 -1.29 -0.77 4.18
CA GLU A 53 -1.03 0.53 4.81
C GLU A 53 0.23 0.44 5.67
N THR A 54 0.95 1.56 5.79
CA THR A 54 2.07 1.68 6.74
C THR A 54 1.51 1.63 8.16
N VAL A 55 1.45 0.43 8.74
CA VAL A 55 1.04 0.24 10.12
C VAL A 55 2.26 0.44 11.03
N TYR A 56 2.36 1.61 11.65
CA TYR A 56 3.45 1.93 12.59
C TYR A 56 3.46 1.02 13.83
N CYS A 57 2.31 0.45 14.20
CA CYS A 57 2.18 -0.43 15.36
C CYS A 57 2.56 -1.90 15.08
N PHE A 58 2.93 -2.25 13.84
CA PHE A 58 3.21 -3.65 13.47
C PHE A 58 4.55 -3.76 12.75
N LYS A 59 5.52 -4.41 13.42
CA LYS A 59 6.89 -4.56 12.91
C LYS A 59 6.89 -5.27 11.55
N GLU A 60 7.71 -4.77 10.62
CA GLU A 60 7.89 -5.36 9.28
C GLU A 60 8.23 -6.84 9.34
N ARG A 61 9.13 -7.24 10.25
CA ARG A 61 9.51 -8.63 10.50
C ARG A 61 8.31 -9.53 10.85
N SER A 62 7.37 -9.02 11.65
CA SER A 62 6.15 -9.74 12.02
C SER A 62 5.19 -9.88 10.83
N ARG A 63 5.10 -8.86 9.97
CA ARG A 63 4.33 -8.96 8.70
C ARG A 63 4.90 -10.01 7.76
N ASN A 64 6.23 -10.06 7.61
CA ASN A 64 6.86 -11.06 6.73
C ASN A 64 6.64 -12.48 7.25
N ALA A 65 6.80 -12.72 8.56
CA ALA A 65 6.51 -14.03 9.17
C ALA A 65 5.06 -14.50 8.96
N LEU A 66 4.09 -13.56 9.02
CA LEU A 66 2.68 -13.83 8.71
C LEU A 66 2.47 -14.22 7.23
N LYS A 67 3.11 -13.50 6.30
CA LYS A 67 3.03 -13.80 4.86
C LYS A 67 3.64 -15.16 4.54
N ASP A 68 4.80 -15.47 5.11
CA ASP A 68 5.50 -16.73 4.88
C ASP A 68 4.68 -17.92 5.37
N LEU A 69 4.10 -17.83 6.57
CA LEU A 69 3.19 -18.88 7.07
C LEU A 69 1.96 -19.00 6.19
N TYR A 70 1.35 -17.89 5.75
CA TYR A 70 0.17 -17.94 4.89
C TYR A 70 0.44 -18.62 3.54
N ASN A 71 1.63 -18.40 2.97
CA ASN A 71 2.05 -19.05 1.73
C ASN A 71 2.26 -20.57 1.90
N GLN A 72 2.68 -21.01 3.10
CA GLN A 72 2.87 -22.43 3.42
C GLN A 72 1.57 -23.13 3.82
N ASN A 73 0.78 -22.48 4.68
CA ASN A 73 -0.47 -22.98 5.23
C ASN A 73 -1.49 -21.84 5.34
N ARG A 74 -2.48 -21.86 4.44
CA ARG A 74 -3.54 -20.85 4.37
C ARG A 74 -4.49 -20.89 5.57
N TYR A 75 -4.50 -22.01 6.31
CA TYR A 75 -5.37 -22.25 7.45
C TYR A 75 -4.58 -22.84 8.64
N PRO A 76 -3.78 -22.01 9.34
CA PRO A 76 -3.01 -22.48 10.48
C PRO A 76 -3.91 -22.93 11.63
N SER A 77 -3.52 -24.05 12.25
CA SER A 77 -4.11 -24.60 13.46
C SER A 77 -3.96 -23.64 14.66
N PRO A 78 -4.74 -23.82 15.74
CA PRO A 78 -4.58 -23.02 16.95
C PRO A 78 -3.18 -23.09 17.59
N ALA A 79 -2.42 -24.16 17.34
CA ALA A 79 -1.04 -24.29 17.81
C ALA A 79 -0.09 -23.42 16.98
N GLU A 80 -0.19 -23.47 15.65
CA GLU A 80 0.61 -22.64 14.74
C GLU A 80 0.32 -21.15 14.94
N LYS A 81 -0.94 -20.76 15.14
CA LYS A 81 -1.31 -19.37 15.48
C LYS A 81 -0.66 -18.91 16.79
N ARG A 82 -0.60 -19.76 17.82
CA ARG A 82 0.07 -19.43 19.09
C ARG A 82 1.58 -19.31 18.92
N ASN A 83 2.20 -20.15 18.10
CA ASN A 83 3.64 -20.05 17.81
C ASN A 83 3.98 -18.79 17.04
N LEU A 84 3.10 -18.32 16.14
CA LEU A 84 3.30 -17.10 15.36
C LEU A 84 3.10 -15.81 16.19
N ALA A 85 2.37 -15.90 17.30
CA ALA A 85 2.11 -14.79 18.22
C ALA A 85 3.18 -14.65 19.32
N LYS A 86 4.14 -15.56 19.40
CA LYS A 86 5.32 -15.48 20.28
C LYS A 86 6.40 -14.59 19.66
#